data_AF-E8R9T3-F1
#
_entry.id   AF-E8R9T3-F1
#
_cell.length_a   1.000
_cell.length_b   1.000
_cell.length_c   1.000
_cell.angle_alpha   90.00
_cell.angle_beta   90.00
_cell.angle_gamma   90.00
#
_symmetry.space_group_name_H-M   'P 1'
#
loop_
_entity.id
_entity.type
_entity.pdbx_description
1 polymer ?
#
loop_
_entity_poly.entity_id
_entity_poly.type
_entity_poly.pdbx_seq_one_letter_code
_entity_poly.pdbx_strand_id
1 'polypeptide(L)'
;MKCYATASEGLRVKGVEIVVDCAIDPIAINGVDDVRRLASEYSGRVLGGVVCRELVFDSNEAIGSTHMLYRFRCIVDKESGEYIGVRVVARGRLASRVLFTVPRKLTDVVNASHIYNPFNELGRENIEGGDAPGQTYIPSMVVYNILGVPSIDVAKWSLEVAGLVDNPLKLTLSSLYELGVKTVRRDFHCVTGWSVRNVEFTGVPLSRIIELVKPGETVKWVFVESVDGYSTIIPFEELTGGDALVALEMDGRPLDLLHGYPARLVVPHLYGWKSAKWLSRIVFMNEYRDGYWEALGYHPRGRVGLEERFKTH
;
A
#
# COMPACT_ATOMS: atom_id res chain seq x y z
N MET A 1 -12.15 8.00 -19.13
CA MET A 1 -11.10 8.20 -18.11
C MET A 1 -11.74 8.75 -16.86
N LYS A 2 -11.42 8.18 -15.69
CA LYS A 2 -11.84 8.69 -14.38
C LYS A 2 -10.60 8.94 -13.55
N CYS A 3 -10.35 10.20 -13.19
CA CYS A 3 -9.20 10.60 -12.38
C CYS A 3 -9.65 11.13 -11.03
N TYR A 4 -9.02 10.66 -9.97
CA TYR A 4 -9.18 11.21 -8.63
C TYR A 4 -7.82 11.59 -8.05
N ALA A 5 -7.83 12.58 -7.17
CA ALA A 5 -6.64 13.00 -6.44
C ALA A 5 -6.63 12.35 -5.05
N THR A 6 -5.44 11.98 -4.60
CA THR A 6 -5.21 11.37 -3.29
C THR A 6 -3.86 11.83 -2.74
N ALA A 7 -3.64 11.67 -1.44
CA ALA A 7 -2.40 12.07 -0.77
C ALA A 7 -2.07 11.10 0.36
N SER A 8 -0.79 10.96 0.67
CA SER A 8 -0.29 10.16 1.79
C SER A 8 0.90 10.86 2.41
N GLU A 9 0.99 10.87 3.74
CA GLU A 9 2.07 11.54 4.46
C GLU A 9 3.45 10.99 4.07
N GLY A 10 3.58 9.67 3.94
CA GLY A 10 4.82 9.04 3.49
C GLY A 10 5.25 9.48 2.08
N LEU A 11 4.30 9.85 1.20
CA LEU A 11 4.61 10.40 -0.12
C LEU A 11 5.11 11.85 -0.05
N ARG A 12 4.60 12.65 0.89
CA ARG A 12 5.09 14.02 1.12
C ARG A 12 6.55 14.05 1.55
N VAL A 13 6.97 13.08 2.37
CA VAL A 13 8.39 12.87 2.72
C VAL A 13 9.26 12.62 1.47
N LYS A 14 8.68 12.08 0.40
CA LYS A 14 9.33 11.87 -0.91
C LYS A 14 9.13 13.03 -1.90
N GLY A 15 8.62 14.16 -1.44
CA GLY A 15 8.39 15.35 -2.28
C GLY A 15 7.15 15.26 -3.18
N VAL A 16 6.25 14.30 -2.93
CA VAL A 16 5.00 14.15 -3.68
C VAL A 16 3.85 14.65 -2.80
N GLU A 17 3.22 15.76 -3.19
CA GLU A 17 2.12 16.35 -2.42
C GLU A 17 0.80 15.65 -2.70
N ILE A 18 0.52 15.40 -3.99
CA ILE A 18 -0.68 14.68 -4.43
C ILE A 18 -0.31 13.64 -5.48
N VAL A 19 -1.12 12.58 -5.53
CA VAL A 19 -1.14 11.64 -6.63
C VAL A 19 -2.47 11.76 -7.34
N VAL A 20 -2.41 11.85 -8.66
CA VAL A 20 -3.60 11.77 -9.52
C VAL A 20 -3.61 10.39 -10.12
N ASP A 21 -4.61 9.59 -9.76
CA ASP A 21 -4.77 8.24 -10.27
C ASP A 21 -5.93 8.20 -11.26
N CYS A 22 -5.63 7.84 -12.50
CA CYS A 22 -6.56 7.81 -13.62
C CYS A 22 -6.78 6.38 -14.11
N ALA A 23 -8.00 5.88 -13.93
CA ALA A 23 -8.47 4.68 -14.62
C ALA A 23 -8.82 5.01 -16.08
N ILE A 24 -8.31 4.20 -17.00
CA ILE A 24 -8.52 4.35 -18.45
C ILE A 24 -9.09 3.05 -19.03
N ASP A 25 -9.81 3.17 -20.14
CA ASP A 25 -10.19 1.98 -20.89
C ASP A 25 -8.92 1.24 -21.35
N PRO A 26 -8.86 -0.10 -21.26
CA PRO A 26 -7.64 -0.83 -21.59
C PRO A 26 -7.12 -0.55 -23.01
N ILE A 27 -5.87 -0.09 -23.11
CA ILE A 27 -5.20 0.22 -24.39
C ILE A 27 -4.08 -0.81 -24.64
N ALA A 28 -4.05 -1.37 -25.84
CA ALA A 28 -3.00 -2.29 -26.26
C ALA A 28 -1.65 -1.58 -26.41
N ILE A 29 -0.59 -2.19 -25.88
CA ILE A 29 0.79 -1.71 -25.95
C ILE A 29 1.72 -2.83 -26.43
N ASN A 30 2.64 -2.51 -27.33
CA ASN A 30 3.63 -3.44 -27.89
C ASN A 30 5.06 -3.15 -27.41
N GLY A 31 5.29 -2.00 -26.78
CA GLY A 31 6.59 -1.60 -26.27
C GLY A 31 6.57 -0.23 -25.60
N VAL A 32 7.74 0.21 -25.15
CA VAL A 32 7.90 1.47 -24.39
C VAL A 32 7.43 2.69 -25.18
N ASP A 33 7.55 2.68 -26.52
CA ASP A 33 7.10 3.81 -27.34
C ASP A 33 5.58 3.99 -27.32
N ASP A 34 4.81 2.91 -27.30
CA ASP A 34 3.34 2.96 -27.17
C ASP A 34 2.96 3.53 -25.80
N VAL A 35 3.67 3.09 -24.76
CA VAL A 35 3.48 3.59 -23.39
C VAL A 35 3.87 5.07 -23.30
N ARG A 36 4.94 5.50 -23.98
CA ARG A 36 5.36 6.91 -24.01
C ARG A 36 4.30 7.78 -24.67
N ARG A 37 3.71 7.35 -25.79
CA ARG A 37 2.60 8.08 -26.44
C ARG A 37 1.41 8.22 -25.50
N LEU A 38 1.03 7.13 -24.83
CA LEU A 38 -0.04 7.12 -23.84
C LEU A 38 0.26 8.09 -22.68
N ALA A 39 1.44 7.99 -22.07
CA ALA A 39 1.86 8.88 -20.99
C ALA A 39 1.84 10.37 -21.43
N SER A 40 2.26 10.68 -22.65
CA SER A 40 2.22 12.04 -23.20
C SER A 40 0.78 12.53 -23.41
N GLU A 41 -0.09 11.70 -24.00
CA GLU A 41 -1.51 12.03 -24.24
C GLU A 41 -2.24 12.34 -22.93
N TYR A 42 -2.09 11.46 -21.94
CA TYR A 42 -2.78 11.64 -20.65
C TYR A 42 -2.17 12.76 -19.81
N SER A 43 -0.87 13.03 -19.91
CA SER A 43 -0.26 14.22 -19.30
C SER A 43 -0.94 15.50 -19.80
N GLY A 44 -1.17 15.62 -21.12
CA GLY A 44 -1.84 16.79 -21.70
C GLY A 44 -3.31 16.95 -21.28
N ARG A 45 -3.99 15.86 -20.88
CA ARG A 45 -5.37 15.90 -20.40
C ARG A 45 -5.49 16.27 -18.91
N VAL A 46 -4.55 15.80 -18.10
CA VAL A 46 -4.60 15.94 -16.63
C VAL A 46 -3.92 17.23 -16.16
N LEU A 47 -2.86 17.66 -16.85
CA LEU A 47 -2.03 18.81 -16.46
C LEU A 47 -2.47 20.09 -17.19
N GLY A 48 -3.73 20.51 -16.96
CA GLY A 48 -4.46 21.53 -17.73
C GLY A 48 -3.88 22.95 -17.79
N GLY A 49 -2.69 23.19 -17.22
CA GLY A 49 -1.95 24.45 -17.33
C GLY A 49 -0.43 24.29 -17.41
N VAL A 50 0.09 23.06 -17.39
CA VAL A 50 1.54 22.79 -17.39
C VAL A 50 1.91 21.95 -18.60
N VAL A 51 2.79 22.51 -19.43
CA VAL A 51 3.30 21.82 -20.60
C VAL A 51 4.42 20.88 -20.18
N CYS A 52 4.22 19.59 -20.46
CA CYS A 52 5.29 18.61 -20.42
C CYS A 52 6.32 18.94 -21.50
N ARG A 53 7.43 19.58 -21.12
CA ARG A 53 8.45 20.00 -22.11
C ARG A 53 9.21 18.80 -22.67
N GLU A 54 9.44 17.80 -21.81
CA GLU A 54 10.16 16.59 -22.15
C GLU A 54 9.66 15.44 -21.29
N LEU A 55 9.33 14.32 -21.94
CA LEU A 55 8.91 13.10 -21.27
C LEU A 55 10.06 12.09 -21.29
N VAL A 56 10.77 11.99 -20.17
CA VAL A 56 11.95 11.14 -20.01
C VAL A 56 11.53 9.79 -19.47
N PHE A 57 11.88 8.70 -20.16
CA PHE A 57 11.71 7.35 -19.62
C PHE A 57 12.69 7.13 -18.46
N ASP A 58 12.18 6.62 -17.35
CA ASP A 58 12.97 6.37 -16.14
C ASP A 58 13.27 4.87 -16.01
N SER A 59 12.23 4.06 -15.92
CA SER A 59 12.37 2.61 -15.79
C SER A 59 11.07 1.88 -16.12
N ASN A 60 11.16 0.57 -16.28
CA ASN A 60 10.02 -0.32 -16.17
C ASN A 60 10.36 -1.50 -15.24
N GLU A 61 9.36 -1.98 -14.51
CA GLU A 61 9.52 -2.99 -13.49
C GLU A 61 8.38 -4.00 -13.58
N ALA A 62 8.72 -5.30 -13.60
CA ALA A 62 7.73 -6.35 -13.50
C ALA A 62 7.21 -6.42 -12.06
N ILE A 63 5.89 -6.48 -11.89
CA ILE A 63 5.23 -6.59 -10.60
C ILE A 63 4.47 -7.92 -10.58
N GLY A 64 5.10 -8.95 -10.01
CA GLY A 64 4.69 -10.33 -10.26
C GLY A 64 4.96 -10.74 -11.72
N SER A 65 4.30 -11.81 -12.16
CA SER A 65 4.44 -12.31 -13.54
C SER A 65 3.42 -11.72 -14.52
N THR A 66 2.51 -10.85 -14.06
CA THR A 66 1.34 -10.42 -14.83
C THR A 66 1.28 -8.92 -15.10
N HIS A 67 1.96 -8.11 -14.28
CA HIS A 67 1.92 -6.65 -14.40
C HIS A 67 3.29 -6.07 -14.75
N MET A 68 3.27 -4.96 -15.47
CA MET A 68 4.43 -4.12 -15.77
C MET A 68 4.12 -2.69 -15.36
N LEU A 69 4.99 -2.10 -14.55
CA LEU A 69 4.92 -0.70 -14.16
C LEU A 69 5.96 0.08 -14.96
N TYR A 70 5.53 1.04 -15.77
CA TYR A 70 6.42 1.95 -16.49
C TYR A 70 6.46 3.30 -15.77
N ARG A 71 7.65 3.90 -15.69
CA ARG A 71 7.89 5.19 -15.03
C ARG A 71 8.52 6.17 -16.02
N PHE A 72 8.00 7.38 -16.00
CA PHE A 72 8.52 8.51 -16.76
C PHE A 72 8.60 9.73 -15.84
N ARG A 73 9.44 10.69 -16.24
CA ARG A 73 9.49 12.03 -15.67
C ARG A 73 9.06 13.02 -16.74
N CYS A 74 7.97 13.71 -16.48
CA CYS A 74 7.50 14.83 -17.28
C CYS A 74 8.18 16.10 -16.77
N ILE A 75 9.24 16.55 -17.46
CA ILE A 75 9.99 17.75 -17.09
C ILE A 75 9.14 18.98 -17.41
N VAL A 76 8.85 19.78 -16.39
CA VAL A 76 8.03 20.99 -16.52
C VAL A 76 8.90 22.24 -16.65
N ASP A 77 10.06 22.22 -15.98
CA ASP A 77 11.08 23.26 -16.04
C ASP A 77 12.48 22.62 -16.14
N LYS A 78 13.22 22.99 -17.18
CA LYS A 78 14.56 22.47 -17.45
C LYS A 78 15.63 23.11 -16.57
N GLU A 79 15.40 24.33 -16.09
CA GLU A 79 16.38 25.06 -15.28
C GLU A 79 16.37 24.57 -13.83
N SER A 80 15.19 24.46 -13.22
CA SER A 80 15.05 23.92 -11.86
C SER A 80 15.09 22.39 -11.80
N GLY A 81 14.90 21.70 -12.93
CA GLY A 81 14.78 20.24 -12.98
C GLY A 81 13.45 19.72 -12.40
N GLU A 82 12.48 20.60 -12.16
CA GLU A 82 11.17 20.23 -11.62
C GLU A 82 10.41 19.34 -12.61
N TYR A 83 9.79 18.28 -12.07
CA TYR A 83 9.09 17.28 -12.88
C TYR A 83 7.86 16.73 -12.19
N ILE A 84 6.92 16.24 -13.00
CA ILE A 84 5.80 15.40 -12.58
C ILE A 84 6.15 13.96 -12.93
N GLY A 85 6.09 13.06 -11.96
CA GLY A 85 6.29 11.64 -12.23
C GLY A 85 5.05 11.07 -12.91
N VAL A 86 5.23 10.34 -14.01
CA VAL A 86 4.14 9.66 -14.71
C VAL A 86 4.36 8.16 -14.61
N ARG A 87 3.33 7.41 -14.23
CA ARG A 87 3.38 5.95 -14.14
C ARG A 87 2.28 5.35 -14.99
N VAL A 88 2.60 4.29 -15.72
CA VAL A 88 1.60 3.52 -16.47
C VAL A 88 1.62 2.09 -15.96
N VAL A 89 0.46 1.60 -15.54
CA VAL A 89 0.29 0.21 -15.13
C VAL A 89 -0.31 -0.57 -16.28
N ALA A 90 0.35 -1.66 -16.64
CA ALA A 90 -0.16 -2.61 -17.62
C ALA A 90 -0.28 -4.00 -17.03
N ARG A 91 -1.32 -4.73 -17.45
CA ARG A 91 -1.45 -6.18 -17.22
C ARG A 91 -1.27 -6.88 -18.57
N GLY A 92 -0.25 -7.72 -18.68
CA GLY A 92 0.21 -8.23 -19.98
C GLY A 92 0.52 -7.08 -20.95
N ARG A 93 -0.22 -7.01 -22.07
CA ARG A 93 -0.08 -5.96 -23.10
C ARG A 93 -1.18 -4.91 -23.06
N LEU A 94 -1.90 -4.79 -21.95
CA LEU A 94 -3.00 -3.84 -21.80
C LEU A 94 -2.66 -2.83 -20.70
N ALA A 95 -2.47 -1.57 -21.08
CA ALA A 95 -2.37 -0.45 -20.15
C ALA A 95 -3.77 -0.02 -19.70
N SER A 96 -4.03 0.03 -18.40
CA SER A 96 -5.36 0.33 -17.84
C SER A 96 -5.36 1.48 -16.83
N ARG A 97 -4.18 1.98 -16.46
CA ARG A 97 -4.05 3.05 -15.46
C ARG A 97 -2.86 3.95 -15.73
N VAL A 98 -3.06 5.24 -15.50
CA VAL A 98 -2.00 6.26 -15.56
C VAL A 98 -2.03 7.05 -14.26
N LEU A 99 -0.88 7.20 -13.60
CA LEU A 99 -0.76 7.95 -12.37
C LEU A 99 0.23 9.09 -12.51
N PHE A 100 -0.05 10.19 -11.82
CA PHE A 100 0.79 11.39 -11.79
C PHE A 100 1.18 11.68 -10.35
N THR A 101 2.47 11.63 -10.04
CA THR A 101 2.99 12.08 -8.74
C THR A 101 3.42 13.54 -8.86
N VAL A 102 2.71 14.41 -8.17
CA VAL A 102 2.78 15.86 -8.36
C VAL A 102 3.42 16.52 -7.13
N PRO A 103 4.51 17.29 -7.30
CA PRO A 103 5.12 18.02 -6.20
C PRO A 103 4.25 19.21 -5.78
N ARG A 104 4.47 19.70 -4.55
CA ARG A 104 3.65 20.75 -3.93
C ARG A 104 3.47 22.02 -4.77
N LYS A 105 4.49 22.43 -5.53
CA LYS A 105 4.44 23.64 -6.36
C LYS A 105 3.54 23.52 -7.59
N LEU A 106 3.11 22.30 -7.93
CA LEU A 106 2.37 21.98 -9.16
C LEU A 106 0.96 21.44 -8.87
N THR A 107 0.44 21.58 -7.65
CA THR A 107 -0.90 21.05 -7.31
C THR A 107 -2.03 21.76 -8.04
N ASP A 108 -1.88 23.06 -8.31
CA ASP A 108 -2.93 23.91 -8.87
C ASP A 108 -3.24 23.62 -10.34
N VAL A 109 -2.41 22.79 -10.99
CA VAL A 109 -2.46 22.53 -12.43
C VAL A 109 -3.11 21.18 -12.77
N VAL A 110 -3.55 20.47 -11.73
CA VAL A 110 -4.14 19.14 -11.82
C VAL A 110 -5.65 19.24 -12.00
N ASN A 111 -6.18 18.54 -13.00
CA ASN A 111 -7.61 18.33 -13.16
C ASN A 111 -8.02 16.91 -12.72
N ALA A 112 -8.57 16.79 -11.52
CA ALA A 112 -9.11 15.55 -10.98
C ALA A 112 -10.41 15.82 -10.22
N SER A 113 -11.53 15.33 -10.76
CA SER A 113 -12.88 15.64 -10.26
C SER A 113 -13.68 14.41 -9.82
N HIS A 114 -13.17 13.20 -10.05
CA HIS A 114 -13.85 11.98 -9.61
C HIS A 114 -13.54 11.65 -8.15
N ILE A 115 -14.49 10.97 -7.52
CA ILE A 115 -14.32 10.38 -6.19
C ILE A 115 -14.08 8.89 -6.39
N TYR A 116 -12.98 8.39 -5.83
CA TYR A 116 -12.71 6.96 -5.83
C TYR A 116 -13.66 6.23 -4.89
N ASN A 117 -14.28 5.16 -5.38
CA ASN A 117 -15.11 4.28 -4.58
C ASN A 117 -14.49 2.88 -4.52
N PRO A 118 -13.82 2.50 -3.42
CA PRO A 118 -13.15 1.20 -3.31
C PRO A 118 -14.13 0.02 -3.39
N PHE A 119 -15.41 0.21 -3.04
CA PHE A 119 -16.40 -0.87 -3.08
C PHE A 119 -16.69 -1.37 -4.49
N ASN A 120 -16.33 -0.61 -5.53
CA ASN A 120 -16.40 -1.08 -6.91
C ASN A 120 -15.41 -2.22 -7.19
N GLU A 121 -14.34 -2.34 -6.39
CA GLU A 121 -13.28 -3.34 -6.56
C GLU A 121 -13.37 -4.48 -5.55
N LEU A 122 -13.99 -4.25 -4.39
CA LEU A 122 -14.12 -5.23 -3.29
C LEU A 122 -15.21 -6.30 -3.52
N GLY A 123 -15.42 -6.78 -4.74
CA GLY A 123 -16.48 -7.76 -5.07
C GLY A 123 -16.68 -8.85 -3.99
N ARG A 124 -17.94 -9.12 -3.65
CA ARG A 124 -18.42 -9.92 -2.49
C ARG A 124 -18.09 -11.42 -2.52
N GLU A 125 -17.29 -11.89 -3.47
CA GLU A 125 -17.05 -13.32 -3.59
C GLU A 125 -15.93 -13.73 -2.62
N ASN A 126 -16.30 -14.54 -1.63
CA ASN A 126 -15.38 -15.40 -0.88
C ASN A 126 -14.85 -16.49 -1.82
N ILE A 127 -14.13 -16.08 -2.86
CA ILE A 127 -13.30 -16.99 -3.63
C ILE A 127 -12.13 -17.30 -2.70
N GLU A 128 -12.08 -18.54 -2.21
CA GLU A 128 -10.86 -19.07 -1.60
C GLU A 128 -9.74 -18.96 -2.63
N GLY A 129 -8.84 -18.01 -2.42
CA GLY A 129 -7.70 -17.80 -3.30
C GLY A 129 -6.76 -19.00 -3.22
N GLY A 130 -6.54 -19.67 -4.36
CA GLY A 130 -5.56 -20.74 -4.51
C GLY A 130 -4.11 -20.26 -4.62
N ASP A 131 -3.23 -21.15 -5.09
CA ASP A 131 -1.77 -21.01 -5.27
C ASP A 131 -1.35 -19.59 -5.68
N ALA A 132 -0.76 -18.84 -4.75
CA ALA A 132 -0.37 -17.43 -4.86
C ALA A 132 0.11 -17.03 -6.27
N PRO A 133 -0.78 -16.52 -7.15
CA PRO A 133 -0.50 -16.43 -8.57
C PRO A 133 0.56 -15.36 -8.86
N GLY A 134 1.47 -15.70 -9.78
CA GLY A 134 2.58 -14.83 -10.16
C GLY A 134 3.60 -14.61 -9.06
N GLN A 135 3.81 -15.62 -8.21
CA GLN A 135 4.82 -15.66 -7.17
C GLN A 135 5.90 -16.70 -7.44
N THR A 136 7.14 -16.37 -7.09
CA THR A 136 8.27 -17.29 -7.07
C THR A 136 8.76 -17.45 -5.63
N TYR A 137 8.92 -18.69 -5.17
CA TYR A 137 9.43 -18.93 -3.82
C TYR A 137 10.94 -18.71 -3.73
N ILE A 138 11.37 -17.93 -2.75
CA ILE A 138 12.77 -17.58 -2.47
C ILE A 138 13.12 -18.00 -1.03
N PRO A 139 14.42 -18.18 -0.68
CA PRO A 139 14.81 -18.74 0.61
C PRO A 139 14.61 -17.79 1.80
N SER A 140 14.54 -16.48 1.58
CA SER A 140 14.44 -15.49 2.65
C SER A 140 13.70 -14.22 2.19
N MET A 141 13.08 -13.51 3.12
CA MET A 141 12.34 -12.28 2.82
C MET A 141 13.29 -11.20 2.28
N VAL A 142 12.87 -10.50 1.22
CA VAL A 142 13.54 -9.26 0.78
C VAL A 142 13.08 -8.12 1.69
N VAL A 143 14.04 -7.40 2.26
CA VAL A 143 13.75 -6.26 3.15
C VAL A 143 13.55 -4.99 2.33
N TYR A 144 12.35 -4.41 2.39
CA TYR A 144 12.04 -3.10 1.83
C TYR A 144 11.83 -2.05 2.94
N ASN A 145 12.50 -0.91 2.84
CA ASN A 145 12.44 0.22 3.78
C ASN A 145 12.20 1.53 3.00
N ILE A 146 11.02 1.66 2.39
CA ILE A 146 10.76 2.71 1.38
C ILE A 146 10.95 4.13 1.92
N LEU A 147 10.65 4.37 3.21
CA LEU A 147 10.83 5.66 3.89
C LEU A 147 12.08 5.72 4.78
N GLY A 148 12.93 4.68 4.76
CA GLY A 148 14.08 4.55 5.65
C GLY A 148 13.80 3.64 6.85
N VAL A 149 14.79 3.48 7.72
CA VAL A 149 14.66 2.74 8.98
C VAL A 149 14.54 3.76 10.12
N PRO A 150 13.45 3.77 10.90
CA PRO A 150 13.28 4.72 12.00
C PRO A 150 14.19 4.38 13.18
N SER A 151 14.56 5.40 13.95
CA SER A 151 15.17 5.24 15.27
C SER A 151 14.07 5.18 16.33
N ILE A 152 13.97 4.07 17.07
CA ILE A 152 12.89 3.83 18.04
C ILE A 152 13.46 3.64 19.44
N ASP A 153 13.07 4.51 20.37
CA ASP A 153 13.27 4.32 21.80
C ASP A 153 12.08 3.50 22.36
N VAL A 154 12.28 2.20 22.53
CA VAL A 154 11.23 1.25 22.94
C VAL A 154 10.60 1.62 24.29
N ALA A 155 11.38 2.22 25.20
CA ALA A 155 10.88 2.62 26.51
C ALA A 155 9.82 3.75 26.42
N LYS A 156 9.83 4.51 25.33
CA LYS A 156 8.86 5.58 25.03
C LYS A 156 7.83 5.18 23.96
N TRP A 157 8.05 4.04 23.30
CA TRP A 157 7.18 3.56 22.25
C TRP A 157 5.90 2.96 22.82
N SER A 158 4.79 3.20 22.12
CA SER A 158 3.52 2.55 22.37
C SER A 158 2.72 2.49 21.06
N LEU A 159 1.96 1.42 20.88
CA LEU A 159 0.94 1.30 19.84
C LEU A 159 -0.36 1.96 20.30
N GLU A 160 -0.83 2.97 19.57
CA GLU A 160 -2.17 3.53 19.78
C GLU A 160 -3.20 2.76 18.96
N VAL A 161 -4.33 2.41 19.57
CA VAL A 161 -5.48 1.83 18.89
C VAL A 161 -6.68 2.74 19.13
N ALA A 162 -7.19 3.36 18.07
CA ALA A 162 -8.12 4.49 18.16
C ALA A 162 -9.12 4.53 16.99
N GLY A 163 -9.83 5.65 16.86
CA GLY A 163 -10.85 5.88 15.83
C GLY A 163 -12.24 5.56 16.34
N LEU A 164 -13.06 4.92 15.50
CA LEU A 164 -14.43 4.52 15.79
C LEU A 164 -14.47 3.26 16.67
N VAL A 165 -14.02 3.39 17.91
CA VAL A 165 -13.97 2.33 18.93
C VAL A 165 -14.49 2.85 20.27
N ASP A 166 -15.09 1.98 21.08
CA ASP A 166 -15.60 2.37 22.41
C ASP A 166 -14.46 2.52 23.44
N ASN A 167 -13.45 1.64 23.36
CA ASN A 167 -12.32 1.60 24.32
C ASN A 167 -10.99 1.82 23.60
N PRO A 168 -10.57 3.08 23.33
CA PRO A 168 -9.26 3.33 22.74
C PRO A 168 -8.16 2.83 23.67
N LEU A 169 -7.08 2.28 23.10
CA LEU A 169 -5.96 1.70 23.84
C LEU A 169 -4.64 2.39 23.48
N LYS A 170 -3.72 2.37 24.45
CA LYS A 170 -2.31 2.71 24.25
C LYS A 170 -1.47 1.60 24.86
N LEU A 171 -0.87 0.78 24.00
CA LEU A 171 -0.22 -0.48 24.37
C LEU A 171 1.30 -0.32 24.28
N THR A 172 1.99 -0.46 25.41
CA THR A 172 3.46 -0.62 25.44
C THR A 172 3.85 -2.02 24.94
N LEU A 173 5.13 -2.23 24.65
CA LEU A 173 5.63 -3.56 24.28
C LEU A 173 5.32 -4.62 25.36
N SER A 174 5.48 -4.29 26.64
CA SER A 174 5.16 -5.22 27.74
C SER A 174 3.67 -5.56 27.76
N SER A 175 2.79 -4.55 27.61
CA SER A 175 1.34 -4.78 27.60
C SER A 175 0.90 -5.67 26.44
N LEU A 176 1.58 -5.61 25.27
CA LEU A 176 1.28 -6.49 24.15
C LEU A 176 1.58 -7.96 24.50
N TYR A 177 2.69 -8.25 25.18
CA TYR A 177 2.94 -9.61 25.68
C TYR A 177 1.89 -10.05 26.72
N GLU A 178 1.46 -9.15 27.60
CA GLU A 178 0.44 -9.43 28.64
C GLU A 178 -0.96 -9.71 28.06
N LEU A 179 -1.30 -9.16 26.88
CA LEU A 179 -2.56 -9.45 26.20
C LEU A 179 -2.69 -10.90 25.71
N GLY A 180 -1.58 -11.64 25.67
CA GLY A 180 -1.48 -13.00 25.16
C GLY A 180 -1.06 -13.04 23.69
N VAL A 181 -0.05 -13.87 23.42
CA VAL A 181 0.50 -14.05 22.07
C VAL A 181 0.15 -15.43 21.51
N LYS A 182 0.04 -15.53 20.19
CA LYS A 182 -0.01 -16.80 19.46
C LYS A 182 1.03 -16.82 18.36
N THR A 183 1.47 -18.02 18.00
CA THR A 183 2.34 -18.26 16.84
C THR A 183 1.49 -18.61 15.62
N VAL A 184 1.75 -17.94 14.50
CA VAL A 184 1.17 -18.24 13.19
C VAL A 184 2.31 -18.62 12.25
N ARG A 185 2.15 -19.73 11.52
CA ARG A 185 3.06 -20.14 10.46
C ARG A 185 2.33 -20.18 9.13
N ARG A 186 2.69 -19.26 8.23
CA ARG A 186 2.05 -19.09 6.91
C ARG A 186 3.08 -18.67 5.87
N ASP A 187 2.76 -18.85 4.60
CA ASP A 187 3.57 -18.27 3.54
C ASP A 187 3.45 -16.74 3.56
N PHE A 188 4.54 -16.05 3.22
CA PHE A 188 4.57 -14.59 3.08
C PHE A 188 4.71 -14.25 1.60
N HIS A 189 3.89 -13.33 1.10
CA HIS A 189 3.81 -13.01 -0.33
C HIS A 189 4.08 -11.53 -0.60
N CYS A 190 5.11 -11.22 -1.40
CA CYS A 190 5.38 -9.86 -1.83
C CYS A 190 4.67 -9.54 -3.15
N VAL A 191 4.18 -8.32 -3.27
CA VAL A 191 3.55 -7.83 -4.51
C VAL A 191 4.51 -7.74 -5.68
N THR A 192 5.82 -7.74 -5.46
CA THR A 192 6.81 -7.71 -6.55
C THR A 192 7.00 -9.10 -7.19
N GLY A 193 6.44 -10.17 -6.62
CA GLY A 193 6.43 -11.50 -7.24
C GLY A 193 7.31 -12.55 -6.57
N TRP A 194 7.77 -12.30 -5.34
CA TRP A 194 8.44 -13.32 -4.54
C TRP A 194 7.64 -13.72 -3.30
N SER A 195 7.79 -14.98 -2.88
CA SER A 195 7.16 -15.52 -1.67
C SER A 195 8.16 -16.31 -0.83
N VAL A 196 7.90 -16.43 0.47
CA VAL A 196 8.71 -17.24 1.40
C VAL A 196 7.78 -18.21 2.10
N ARG A 197 8.17 -19.49 2.17
CA ARG A 197 7.34 -20.53 2.77
C ARG A 197 7.40 -20.48 4.28
N ASN A 198 6.28 -20.82 4.93
CA ASN A 198 6.25 -21.19 6.35
C ASN A 198 6.92 -20.17 7.28
N VAL A 199 6.77 -18.86 7.00
CA VAL A 199 7.28 -17.81 7.86
C VAL A 199 6.53 -17.84 9.17
N GLU A 200 7.27 -17.84 10.27
CA GLU A 200 6.71 -17.87 11.61
C GLU A 200 6.69 -16.46 12.22
N PHE A 201 5.51 -16.04 12.66
CA PHE A 201 5.32 -14.83 13.44
C PHE A 201 4.63 -15.14 14.75
N THR A 202 5.10 -14.54 15.84
CA THR A 202 4.44 -14.62 17.16
C THR A 202 4.06 -13.23 17.64
N GLY A 203 2.83 -13.09 18.11
CA GLY A 203 2.33 -11.81 18.63
C GLY A 203 0.85 -11.84 18.97
N VAL A 204 0.28 -10.65 19.21
CA VAL A 204 -1.11 -10.51 19.67
C VAL A 204 -2.07 -10.71 18.50
N PRO A 205 -3.04 -11.64 18.59
CA PRO A 205 -4.10 -11.76 17.59
C PRO A 205 -4.85 -10.44 17.42
N LEU A 206 -5.07 -9.96 16.19
CA LEU A 206 -5.88 -8.75 16.00
C LEU A 206 -7.30 -8.91 16.53
N SER A 207 -7.87 -10.13 16.48
CA SER A 207 -9.16 -10.42 17.08
C SER A 207 -9.21 -10.06 18.57
N ARG A 208 -8.12 -10.30 19.30
CA ARG A 208 -8.03 -9.97 20.72
C ARG A 208 -8.04 -8.46 20.95
N ILE A 209 -7.34 -7.70 20.13
CA ILE A 209 -7.36 -6.23 20.20
C ILE A 209 -8.77 -5.71 19.84
N ILE A 210 -9.38 -6.25 18.79
CA ILE A 210 -10.74 -5.90 18.33
C ILE A 210 -11.77 -6.15 19.45
N GLU A 211 -11.72 -7.28 20.15
CA GLU A 211 -12.60 -7.57 21.29
C GLU A 211 -12.48 -6.53 22.42
N LEU A 212 -11.27 -6.04 22.69
CA LEU A 212 -11.02 -5.07 23.75
C LEU A 212 -11.51 -3.68 23.36
N VAL A 213 -11.18 -3.22 22.14
CA VAL A 213 -11.51 -1.86 21.71
C VAL A 213 -12.98 -1.69 21.34
N LYS A 214 -13.66 -2.77 20.95
CA LYS A 214 -15.07 -2.78 20.52
C LYS A 214 -15.35 -1.74 19.42
N PRO A 215 -14.94 -2.02 18.16
CA PRO A 215 -15.22 -1.13 17.04
C PRO A 215 -16.72 -0.94 16.83
N GLY A 216 -17.11 0.28 16.46
CA GLY A 216 -18.51 0.59 16.15
C GLY A 216 -19.02 -0.15 14.90
N GLU A 217 -20.32 -0.39 14.82
CA GLU A 217 -20.96 -1.15 13.73
C GLU A 217 -20.74 -0.55 12.32
N THR A 218 -20.42 0.74 12.25
CA THR A 218 -20.20 1.45 10.98
C THR A 218 -18.76 1.37 10.48
N VAL A 219 -17.85 0.72 11.23
CA VAL A 219 -16.46 0.53 10.82
C VAL A 219 -16.39 -0.35 9.59
N LYS A 220 -15.69 0.15 8.57
CA LYS A 220 -15.46 -0.55 7.29
C LYS A 220 -13.99 -0.76 7.01
N TRP A 221 -13.13 0.05 7.63
CA TRP A 221 -11.72 0.12 7.33
C TRP A 221 -10.88 0.22 8.60
N VAL A 222 -9.67 -0.29 8.50
CA VAL A 222 -8.61 -0.08 9.48
C VAL A 222 -7.44 0.58 8.77
N PHE A 223 -7.09 1.77 9.22
CA PHE A 223 -5.95 2.52 8.74
C PHE A 223 -4.78 2.35 9.70
N VAL A 224 -3.64 1.94 9.17
CA VAL A 224 -2.46 1.58 9.94
C VAL A 224 -1.36 2.57 9.63
N GLU A 225 -0.72 3.09 10.67
CA GLU A 225 0.38 4.05 10.58
C GLU A 225 1.62 3.46 11.23
N SER A 226 2.77 3.78 10.64
CA SER A 226 4.09 3.38 11.08
C SER A 226 4.87 4.59 11.60
N VAL A 227 5.91 4.34 12.41
CA VAL A 227 6.78 5.39 12.96
C VAL A 227 7.54 6.16 11.86
N ASP A 228 7.87 5.51 10.75
CA ASP A 228 8.56 6.12 9.60
C ASP A 228 7.63 6.94 8.68
N GLY A 229 6.34 7.04 9.02
CA GLY A 229 5.32 7.70 8.21
C GLY A 229 4.69 6.81 7.14
N TYR A 230 5.03 5.51 7.10
CA TYR A 230 4.34 4.57 6.22
C TYR A 230 2.90 4.39 6.67
N SER A 231 2.00 4.18 5.72
CA SER A 231 0.61 3.90 6.00
C SER A 231 0.00 2.92 5.02
N THR A 232 -1.02 2.19 5.47
CA THR A 232 -1.81 1.29 4.65
C THR A 232 -3.24 1.26 5.17
N ILE A 233 -4.18 1.00 4.27
CA ILE A 233 -5.59 0.78 4.61
C ILE A 233 -5.99 -0.67 4.33
N ILE A 234 -6.82 -1.25 5.19
CA ILE A 234 -7.27 -2.64 5.10
C ILE A 234 -8.79 -2.68 5.34
N PRO A 235 -9.59 -3.38 4.51
CA PRO A 235 -10.99 -3.62 4.84
C PRO A 235 -11.11 -4.34 6.18
N PHE A 236 -12.00 -3.87 7.06
CA PHE A 236 -12.10 -4.40 8.43
C PHE A 236 -12.35 -5.92 8.45
N GLU A 237 -13.14 -6.43 7.51
CA GLU A 237 -13.44 -7.86 7.36
C GLU A 237 -12.19 -8.74 7.17
N GLU A 238 -11.12 -8.23 6.56
CA GLU A 238 -9.86 -8.97 6.36
C GLU A 238 -9.08 -9.21 7.66
N LEU A 239 -9.42 -8.48 8.73
CA LEU A 239 -8.78 -8.58 10.04
C LEU A 239 -9.59 -9.44 11.02
N THR A 240 -10.80 -9.86 10.62
CA THR A 240 -11.69 -10.67 11.44
C THR A 240 -11.58 -12.15 11.07
N GLY A 241 -11.55 -13.03 12.07
CA GLY A 241 -11.59 -14.49 11.85
C GLY A 241 -10.33 -15.15 11.25
N GLY A 242 -9.25 -14.39 11.06
CA GLY A 242 -8.03 -14.88 10.41
C GLY A 242 -6.78 -14.97 11.29
N ASP A 243 -5.65 -15.16 10.63
CA ASP A 243 -4.31 -15.24 11.22
C ASP A 243 -3.59 -13.88 11.31
N ALA A 244 -4.36 -12.79 11.40
CA ALA A 244 -3.83 -11.45 11.52
C ALA A 244 -3.23 -11.20 12.92
N LEU A 245 -2.01 -10.66 12.98
CA LEU A 245 -1.24 -10.42 14.21
C LEU A 245 -0.68 -9.00 14.28
N VAL A 246 -0.63 -8.45 15.49
CA VAL A 246 0.44 -7.52 15.88
C VAL A 246 1.62 -8.38 16.31
N ALA A 247 2.49 -8.69 15.36
CA ALA A 247 3.66 -9.55 15.55
C ALA A 247 4.75 -8.81 16.32
N LEU A 248 5.35 -9.51 17.29
CA LEU A 248 6.44 -9.04 18.16
C LEU A 248 7.73 -9.85 17.92
N GLU A 249 7.57 -11.08 17.43
CA GLU A 249 8.63 -12.03 17.16
C GLU A 249 8.50 -12.61 15.74
N MET A 250 9.63 -13.03 15.20
CA MET A 250 9.74 -13.76 13.94
C MET A 250 10.76 -14.89 14.12
N ASP A 251 10.38 -16.10 13.71
CA ASP A 251 11.19 -17.33 13.83
C ASP A 251 11.72 -17.55 15.26
N GLY A 252 10.81 -17.49 16.24
CA GLY A 252 11.09 -17.74 17.67
C GLY A 252 12.00 -16.73 18.38
N ARG A 253 12.23 -15.56 17.78
CA ARG A 253 13.04 -14.47 18.38
C ARG A 253 12.30 -13.15 18.26
N PRO A 254 12.56 -12.17 19.15
CA PRO A 254 12.11 -10.80 18.96
C PRO A 254 12.43 -10.31 17.55
N LEU A 255 11.49 -9.60 16.94
CA LEU A 255 11.73 -8.96 15.64
C LEU A 255 13.05 -8.20 15.69
N ASP A 256 13.80 -8.23 14.61
CA ASP A 256 14.85 -7.25 14.42
C ASP A 256 14.27 -5.93 13.89
N LEU A 257 15.10 -4.88 13.91
CA LEU A 257 14.67 -3.56 13.45
C LEU A 257 14.26 -3.56 11.97
N LEU A 258 14.90 -4.35 11.11
CA LEU A 258 14.59 -4.39 9.68
C LEU A 258 13.25 -5.07 9.38
N HIS A 259 12.85 -6.01 10.23
CA HIS A 259 11.59 -6.73 10.16
C HIS A 259 10.46 -6.06 10.94
N GLY A 260 10.73 -4.97 11.66
CA GLY A 260 9.69 -4.08 12.21
C GLY A 260 9.64 -3.99 13.73
N TYR A 261 10.69 -4.38 14.44
CA TYR A 261 10.79 -4.19 15.90
C TYR A 261 10.47 -2.75 16.32
N PRO A 262 9.64 -2.50 17.35
CA PRO A 262 9.16 -3.48 18.34
C PRO A 262 7.91 -4.28 17.96
N ALA A 263 7.14 -3.81 16.97
CA ALA A 263 5.93 -4.49 16.54
C ALA A 263 5.61 -4.20 15.06
N ARG A 264 5.11 -5.21 14.35
CA ARG A 264 4.61 -5.09 12.98
C ARG A 264 3.21 -5.68 12.85
N LEU A 265 2.45 -5.20 11.88
CA LEU A 265 1.25 -5.89 11.43
C LEU A 265 1.64 -7.05 10.50
N VAL A 266 0.94 -8.18 10.63
CA VAL A 266 1.01 -9.32 9.72
C VAL A 266 -0.41 -9.74 9.36
N VAL A 267 -0.73 -9.81 8.06
CA VAL A 267 -2.00 -10.31 7.54
C VAL A 267 -1.70 -11.31 6.42
N PRO A 268 -1.57 -12.62 6.73
CA PRO A 268 -0.89 -13.57 5.85
C PRO A 268 -1.50 -13.77 4.46
N HIS A 269 -2.83 -13.66 4.32
CA HIS A 269 -3.53 -13.86 3.05
C HIS A 269 -3.53 -12.60 2.15
N LEU A 270 -3.01 -11.48 2.67
CA LEU A 270 -2.79 -10.25 1.91
C LEU A 270 -1.33 -10.12 1.52
N TYR A 271 -1.08 -9.35 0.46
CA TYR A 271 0.28 -9.03 0.07
C TYR A 271 1.02 -8.21 1.14
N GLY A 272 2.35 -8.39 1.17
CA GLY A 272 3.22 -7.89 2.23
C GLY A 272 3.22 -6.38 2.47
N TRP A 273 2.75 -5.55 1.53
CA TRP A 273 2.63 -4.11 1.79
C TRP A 273 1.54 -3.79 2.83
N LYS A 274 0.52 -4.65 2.96
CA LYS A 274 -0.50 -4.51 4.00
C LYS A 274 0.05 -4.84 5.40
N SER A 275 1.15 -5.58 5.47
CA SER A 275 1.81 -5.97 6.72
C SER A 275 2.81 -4.89 7.17
N ALA A 276 2.30 -3.73 7.59
CA ALA A 276 3.08 -2.55 7.98
C ALA A 276 4.09 -2.83 9.12
N LYS A 277 5.30 -2.26 9.02
CA LYS A 277 6.36 -2.38 10.03
C LYS A 277 6.34 -1.21 11.00
N TRP A 278 6.99 -1.34 12.16
CA TRP A 278 7.17 -0.26 13.12
C TRP A 278 5.87 0.44 13.49
N LEU A 279 4.87 -0.33 13.91
CA LEU A 279 3.53 0.20 14.14
C LEU A 279 3.56 1.39 15.12
N SER A 280 2.81 2.43 14.78
CA SER A 280 2.54 3.56 15.66
C SER A 280 1.06 3.63 16.01
N ARG A 281 0.17 3.48 15.02
CA ARG A 281 -1.29 3.62 15.21
C ARG A 281 -2.08 2.62 14.38
N ILE A 282 -3.18 2.13 14.96
CA ILE A 282 -4.25 1.38 14.28
C ILE A 282 -5.54 2.16 14.49
N VAL A 283 -6.13 2.67 13.41
CA VAL A 283 -7.29 3.57 13.45
C VAL A 283 -8.47 2.90 12.75
N PHE A 284 -9.53 2.61 13.49
CA PHE A 284 -10.78 2.10 12.94
C PHE A 284 -11.61 3.24 12.36
N MET A 285 -12.08 3.11 11.14
CA MET A 285 -12.79 4.19 10.43
C MET A 285 -13.89 3.66 9.49
N ASN A 286 -14.81 4.55 9.12
CA ASN A 286 -15.92 4.26 8.22
C ASN A 286 -15.64 4.75 6.78
N GLU A 287 -14.88 5.83 6.62
CA GLU A 287 -14.49 6.40 5.35
C GLU A 287 -13.21 5.75 4.80
N TYR A 288 -13.09 5.71 3.47
CA TYR A 288 -11.89 5.22 2.82
C TYR A 288 -10.91 6.35 2.59
N ARG A 289 -9.62 6.08 2.83
CA ARG A 289 -8.51 6.93 2.38
C ARG A 289 -7.32 6.06 2.01
N ASP A 290 -6.57 6.46 0.99
CA ASP A 290 -5.39 5.70 0.58
C ASP A 290 -4.27 5.75 1.63
N GLY A 291 -3.57 4.63 1.79
CA GLY A 291 -2.24 4.60 2.39
C GLY A 291 -1.17 4.91 1.36
N TYR A 292 0.08 4.58 1.67
CA TYR A 292 1.23 4.89 0.82
C TYR A 292 1.15 4.22 -0.56
N TRP A 293 0.97 2.90 -0.61
CA TRP A 293 0.93 2.18 -1.88
C TRP A 293 -0.42 2.29 -2.57
N GLU A 294 -1.51 2.39 -1.81
CA GLU A 294 -2.84 2.58 -2.40
C GLU A 294 -2.91 3.92 -3.15
N ALA A 295 -2.26 4.97 -2.62
CA ALA A 295 -2.12 6.26 -3.31
C ALA A 295 -1.33 6.12 -4.62
N LEU A 296 -0.47 5.12 -4.73
CA LEU A 296 0.30 4.78 -5.94
C LEU A 296 -0.40 3.75 -6.83
N GLY A 297 -1.71 3.57 -6.67
CA GLY A 297 -2.55 2.72 -7.52
C GLY A 297 -2.61 1.26 -7.09
N TYR A 298 -2.03 0.88 -5.95
CA TYR A 298 -2.14 -0.49 -5.45
C TYR A 298 -3.53 -0.75 -4.87
N HIS A 299 -3.95 -2.02 -4.90
CA HIS A 299 -5.32 -2.39 -4.55
C HIS A 299 -5.68 -2.11 -3.07
N PRO A 300 -6.90 -1.62 -2.77
CA PRO A 300 -7.32 -1.33 -1.38
C PRO A 300 -7.36 -2.55 -0.46
N ARG A 301 -7.66 -3.75 -0.98
CA ARG A 301 -7.69 -5.02 -0.22
C ARG A 301 -6.39 -5.80 -0.29
N GLY A 302 -5.96 -6.24 -1.48
CA GLY A 302 -4.63 -6.80 -1.68
C GLY A 302 -4.54 -8.29 -1.41
N ARG A 303 -5.62 -9.04 -1.64
CA ARG A 303 -5.63 -10.51 -1.52
C ARG A 303 -4.70 -11.14 -2.54
N VAL A 304 -3.84 -12.03 -2.04
CA VAL A 304 -2.82 -12.71 -2.86
C VAL A 304 -3.46 -13.60 -3.91
N GLY A 305 -4.35 -14.50 -3.48
CA GLY A 305 -4.96 -15.50 -4.36
C GLY A 305 -5.95 -14.94 -5.39
N LEU A 306 -6.31 -13.65 -5.30
CA LEU A 306 -7.10 -12.94 -6.30
C LEU A 306 -6.25 -12.03 -7.20
N GLU A 307 -4.93 -12.05 -7.02
CA GLU A 307 -3.99 -11.22 -7.76
C GLU A 307 -4.29 -9.71 -7.67
N GLU A 308 -4.78 -9.25 -6.52
CA GLU A 308 -5.15 -7.86 -6.28
C GLU A 308 -3.92 -6.97 -6.09
N ARG A 309 -3.13 -6.77 -7.14
CA ARG A 309 -1.90 -5.96 -7.07
C ARG A 309 -2.21 -4.48 -7.24
N PHE A 310 -2.97 -4.15 -8.28
CA PHE A 310 -3.33 -2.77 -8.64
C PHE A 310 -4.84 -2.57 -8.69
N LYS A 311 -5.26 -1.32 -8.54
CA LYS A 311 -6.64 -0.88 -8.69
C LYS A 311 -7.14 -1.16 -10.10
N THR A 312 -8.38 -1.63 -10.25
CA THR A 312 -8.93 -2.05 -11.56
C THR A 312 -9.84 -1.00 -12.22
N HIS A 313 -10.49 -0.11 -11.44
CA HIS A 313 -11.47 0.86 -11.95
C HIS A 313 -11.31 2.28 -11.40
#